data_AF-A0A533UN72-F1
#
_entry.id   AF-A0A533UN72-F1
#
_cell.length_a   1.000
_cell.length_b   1.000
_cell.length_c   1.000
_cell.angle_alpha   90.00
_cell.angle_beta   90.00
_cell.angle_gamma   90.00
#
_symmetry.space_group_name_H-M   'P 1'
#
loop_
_entity.id
_entity.type
_entity.pdbx_description
1 polymer ?
#
loop_
_entity_poly.entity_id
_entity_poly.type
_entity_poly.pdbx_seq_one_letter_code
_entity_poly.pdbx_strand_id
1 'polypeptide(L)'
;MQLDQVSRIATLKSVLEADNLKIVSPTSIQLPLSFEEGKTSFLQQSDLENTKNLISTFLKNFVQPRSDKIIFWEENNTVKLGTIVVVDNVPELHYISIEVG
;
A
#
# COMPACT_ATOMS: atom_id res chain seq x y z
N MET A 1 21.17 -8.59 -5.21
CA MET A 1 21.03 -7.81 -6.46
C MET A 1 20.16 -6.61 -6.14
N GLN A 2 20.59 -5.41 -6.51
CA GLN A 2 19.77 -4.21 -6.39
C GLN A 2 18.68 -4.27 -7.47
N LEU A 3 17.42 -4.10 -7.07
CA LEU A 3 16.31 -4.02 -8.02
C LEU A 3 16.20 -2.55 -8.46
N ASP A 4 15.95 -2.29 -9.74
CA ASP A 4 15.58 -0.95 -10.17
C ASP A 4 14.16 -0.58 -9.69
N GLN A 5 13.85 0.72 -9.64
CA GLN A 5 12.56 1.22 -9.13
C GLN A 5 11.35 0.61 -9.84
N VAL A 6 11.42 0.40 -11.16
CA VAL A 6 10.31 -0.18 -11.93
C VAL A 6 10.09 -1.64 -11.52
N SER A 7 11.16 -2.41 -11.41
CA SER A 7 11.10 -3.80 -10.92
C SER A 7 10.56 -3.90 -9.49
N ARG A 8 10.92 -2.94 -8.62
CA ARG A 8 10.40 -2.88 -7.25
C ARG A 8 8.89 -2.64 -7.23
N ILE A 9 8.41 -1.63 -7.97
CA ILE A 9 6.99 -1.31 -8.09
C ILE A 9 6.20 -2.49 -8.68
N ALA A 10 6.73 -3.14 -9.72
CA ALA A 10 6.11 -4.32 -10.32
C ALA A 10 5.97 -5.46 -9.31
N THR A 11 7.00 -5.70 -8.50
CA THR A 11 6.96 -6.71 -7.42
C THR A 11 5.86 -6.40 -6.41
N LEU A 12 5.71 -5.14 -5.99
CA LEU A 12 4.66 -4.73 -5.06
C LEU A 12 3.25 -4.99 -5.64
N LYS A 13 3.03 -4.68 -6.92
CA LYS A 13 1.77 -4.97 -7.60
C LYS A 13 1.47 -6.47 -7.65
N SER A 14 2.45 -7.30 -7.98
CA SER A 14 2.27 -8.76 -8.00
C SER A 14 1.97 -9.35 -6.62
N VAL A 15 2.49 -8.76 -5.54
CA VAL A 15 2.12 -9.16 -4.16
C VAL A 15 0.64 -8.89 -3.91
N LEU A 16 0.11 -7.76 -4.36
CA LEU A 16 -1.30 -7.39 -4.16
C LEU A 16 -2.28 -8.21 -5.02
N GLU A 17 -1.88 -8.54 -6.25
CA GLU A 17 -2.69 -9.38 -7.16
C GLU A 17 -2.90 -10.79 -6.60
N ALA A 18 -1.94 -11.32 -5.82
CA ALA A 18 -2.06 -12.62 -5.18
C ALA A 18 -3.19 -12.67 -4.13
N ASP A 19 -3.57 -11.54 -3.55
CA ASP A 19 -4.63 -11.43 -2.54
C ASP A 19 -6.03 -11.19 -3.16
N ASN A 20 -6.16 -11.32 -4.48
CA ASN A 20 -7.41 -11.13 -5.24
C ASN A 20 -8.04 -9.73 -5.04
N LEU A 21 -7.21 -8.72 -4.80
CA LEU A 21 -7.61 -7.33 -4.60
C LEU A 21 -7.64 -6.57 -5.93
N LYS A 22 -8.62 -5.70 -6.08
CA LYS A 22 -8.68 -4.74 -7.17
C LYS A 22 -7.81 -3.53 -6.83
N ILE A 23 -6.69 -3.40 -7.54
CA ILE A 23 -5.84 -2.22 -7.46
C ILE A 23 -6.51 -1.05 -8.18
N VAL A 24 -6.63 0.09 -7.50
CA VAL A 24 -7.12 1.35 -8.08
C VAL A 24 -6.07 2.45 -7.89
N SER A 25 -5.83 3.22 -8.94
CA SER A 25 -4.88 4.34 -8.92
C SER A 25 -5.60 5.64 -9.29
N PRO A 26 -6.19 6.33 -8.31
CA PRO A 26 -6.90 7.58 -8.56
C PRO A 26 -5.92 8.69 -8.96
N THR A 27 -6.44 9.69 -9.70
CA THR A 27 -5.66 10.88 -10.07
C THR A 27 -5.42 11.82 -8.90
N SER A 28 -6.30 11.81 -7.89
CA SER A 28 -6.14 12.57 -6.64
C SER A 28 -6.89 11.90 -5.48
N ILE A 29 -6.42 12.15 -4.25
CA ILE A 29 -7.04 11.68 -3.01
C ILE A 29 -7.18 12.89 -2.09
N GLN A 30 -8.42 13.22 -1.71
CA GLN A 30 -8.73 14.31 -0.78
C GLN A 30 -9.67 13.78 0.29
N LEU A 31 -9.13 13.57 1.50
CA LEU A 31 -9.87 13.05 2.64
C LEU A 31 -9.58 13.90 3.87
N PRO A 32 -10.58 14.12 4.74
CA PRO A 32 -10.44 14.99 5.91
C PRO A 32 -9.48 14.42 6.95
N LEU A 33 -9.36 13.09 7.04
CA LEU A 33 -8.47 12.38 7.94
C LEU A 33 -7.62 11.37 7.16
N SER A 34 -6.34 11.30 7.50
CA SER A 34 -5.43 10.30 6.96
C SER A 34 -4.45 9.82 8.02
N PHE A 35 -4.20 8.52 8.03
CA PHE A 35 -3.38 7.82 9.01
C PHE A 35 -2.36 6.94 8.28
N GLU A 36 -1.08 7.14 8.58
CA GLU A 36 0.00 6.26 8.13
C GLU A 36 0.15 5.13 9.15
N GLU A 37 -0.31 3.93 8.78
CA GLU A 37 -0.36 2.75 9.64
C GLU A 37 0.97 1.99 9.71
N GLY A 38 1.92 2.37 8.84
CA GLY A 38 3.24 1.79 8.84
C GLY A 38 4.07 2.20 7.64
N LYS A 39 5.38 1.98 7.77
CA LYS A 39 6.35 2.30 6.74
C LYS A 39 7.47 1.28 6.68
N THR A 40 8.00 1.07 5.48
CA THR A 40 9.20 0.27 5.24
C THR A 40 9.94 0.80 4.02
N SER A 41 11.14 0.29 3.78
CA SER A 41 11.87 0.49 2.52
C SER A 41 12.01 -0.87 1.83
N PHE A 42 11.93 -0.87 0.50
CA PHE A 42 12.17 -2.04 -0.35
C PHE A 42 13.23 -1.66 -1.38
N LEU A 43 14.51 -1.69 -1.01
CA LEU A 43 15.61 -1.26 -1.88
C LEU A 43 16.37 -2.44 -2.48
N GLN A 44 16.36 -3.55 -1.77
CA GLN A 44 17.05 -4.79 -2.10
C GLN A 44 16.18 -6.00 -1.79
N GLN A 45 16.54 -7.15 -2.35
CA GLN A 45 15.78 -8.39 -2.23
C GLN A 45 15.55 -8.84 -0.78
N SER A 46 16.48 -8.56 0.14
CA SER A 46 16.35 -8.89 1.56
C SER A 46 15.20 -8.16 2.25
N ASP A 47 14.76 -7.03 1.71
CA ASP A 47 13.70 -6.23 2.30
C ASP A 47 12.30 -6.74 1.89
N LEU A 48 12.24 -7.69 0.95
CA LEU A 48 10.98 -8.21 0.40
C LEU A 48 10.12 -8.86 1.47
N GLU A 49 10.72 -9.64 2.37
CA GLU A 49 9.97 -10.35 3.41
C GLU A 49 9.33 -9.37 4.40
N ASN A 50 10.09 -8.38 4.86
CA ASN A 50 9.57 -7.32 5.73
C ASN A 50 8.45 -6.53 5.04
N THR A 51 8.63 -6.21 3.76
CA THR A 51 7.63 -5.48 2.96
C THR A 51 6.35 -6.28 2.79
N LYS A 52 6.44 -7.58 2.48
CA LYS A 52 5.29 -8.48 2.41
C LYS A 52 4.55 -8.58 3.75
N ASN A 53 5.29 -8.66 4.86
CA ASN A 53 4.70 -8.72 6.20
C ASN A 53 3.92 -7.43 6.54
N LEU A 54 4.46 -6.26 6.20
CA LEU A 54 3.76 -4.99 6.37
C LEU A 54 2.48 -4.95 5.52
N ILE A 55 2.56 -5.30 4.23
CA ILE A 55 1.40 -5.36 3.33
C ILE A 55 0.34 -6.30 3.89
N SER A 56 0.70 -7.55 4.21
CA SER A 56 -0.25 -8.54 4.72
C SER A 56 -0.92 -8.09 6.02
N THR A 57 -0.16 -7.49 6.94
CA THR A 57 -0.70 -6.94 8.19
C THR A 57 -1.69 -5.82 7.93
N PHE A 58 -1.34 -4.89 7.03
CA PHE A 58 -2.22 -3.80 6.64
C PHE A 58 -3.52 -4.31 5.98
N LEU A 59 -3.40 -5.25 5.04
CA LEU A 59 -4.54 -5.86 4.36
C LEU A 59 -5.49 -6.52 5.36
N LYS A 60 -4.95 -7.29 6.30
CA LYS A 60 -5.75 -7.98 7.33
C LYS A 60 -6.44 -7.03 8.31
N ASN A 61 -5.78 -5.92 8.67
CA ASN A 61 -6.29 -5.02 9.69
C ASN A 61 -7.28 -3.98 9.14
N PHE A 62 -7.06 -3.49 7.92
CA PHE A 62 -7.78 -2.35 7.36
C PHE A 62 -8.59 -2.68 6.11
N VAL A 63 -8.12 -3.58 5.25
CA VAL A 63 -8.74 -3.83 3.93
C VAL A 63 -9.74 -4.97 4.01
N GLN A 64 -9.31 -6.17 4.34
CA GLN A 64 -10.15 -7.37 4.38
C GLN A 64 -10.71 -7.60 5.79
N PRO A 65 -11.97 -8.06 5.92
CA PRO A 65 -12.93 -8.37 4.86
C PRO A 65 -13.78 -7.15 4.41
N ARG A 66 -13.40 -5.92 4.78
CA ARG A 66 -14.22 -4.71 4.61
C ARG A 66 -14.31 -4.21 3.16
N SER A 67 -13.27 -4.47 2.35
CA SER A 67 -13.10 -3.99 0.98
C SER A 67 -12.35 -5.02 0.15
N ASP A 68 -12.66 -5.06 -1.14
CA ASP A 68 -11.95 -5.80 -2.18
C ASP A 68 -11.02 -4.89 -3.01
N LYS A 69 -10.94 -3.59 -2.66
CA LYS A 69 -10.15 -2.57 -3.36
C LYS A 69 -9.01 -2.07 -2.50
N ILE A 70 -7.88 -1.85 -3.15
CA ILE A 70 -6.73 -1.15 -2.57
C ILE A 70 -6.32 0.02 -3.46
N ILE A 71 -6.10 1.17 -2.84
CA ILE A 71 -5.61 2.36 -3.50
C ILE A 71 -4.09 2.27 -3.59
N PHE A 72 -3.56 2.47 -4.79
CA PHE A 72 -2.14 2.46 -5.08
C PHE A 72 -1.75 3.79 -5.72
N TRP A 73 -0.82 4.51 -5.10
CA TRP A 73 -0.28 5.74 -5.67
C TRP A 73 1.20 5.91 -5.34
N GLU A 74 1.87 6.78 -6.08
CA GLU A 74 3.30 7.04 -5.96
C GLU A 74 3.53 8.51 -5.61
N GLU A 75 4.44 8.77 -4.67
CA GLU A 75 4.81 10.10 -4.23
C GLU A 75 6.27 10.11 -3.80
N ASN A 76 7.12 10.93 -4.42
CA ASN A 76 8.53 11.12 -4.03
C ASN A 76 9.31 9.81 -3.75
N ASN A 77 9.39 8.91 -4.75
CA ASN A 77 10.02 7.59 -4.65
C ASN A 77 9.43 6.67 -3.57
N THR A 78 8.22 6.96 -3.10
CA THR A 78 7.48 6.14 -2.15
C THR A 78 6.21 5.64 -2.83
N VAL A 79 6.01 4.33 -2.79
CA VAL A 79 4.73 3.71 -3.12
C VAL A 79 3.87 3.75 -1.86
N LYS A 80 2.64 4.22 -1.99
CA LYS A 80 1.65 4.22 -0.93
C LYS A 80 0.51 3.28 -1.29
N LEU A 81 0.12 2.47 -0.31
CA LEU A 81 -0.98 1.51 -0.41
C LEU A 81 -2.01 1.85 0.64
N GLY A 82 -3.26 2.06 0.26
CA GLY A 82 -4.26 2.57 1.18
C GLY A 82 -5.67 2.06 0.94
N THR A 83 -6.54 2.34 1.91
CA THR A 83 -7.97 2.05 1.85
C THR A 83 -8.74 3.19 2.52
N ILE A 84 -10.00 3.33 2.15
CA ILE A 84 -10.91 4.31 2.77
C ILE A 84 -11.87 3.54 3.66
N VAL A 85 -11.89 3.90 4.94
CA VAL A 85 -12.81 3.34 5.93
C VAL A 85 -13.73 4.45 6.40
N VAL A 86 -14.98 4.12 6.75
CA VAL A 86 -15.90 5.09 7.37
C VAL A 86 -16.02 4.72 8.84
N VAL A 87 -15.59 5.63 9.72
CA VAL A 87 -15.69 5.51 11.19
C VAL A 87 -16.55 6.66 11.68
N ASP A 88 -17.64 6.36 12.39
CA ASP A 88 -18.58 7.36 12.91
C ASP A 88 -19.06 8.40 11.86
N ASN A 89 -19.33 7.93 10.64
CA ASN A 89 -19.71 8.73 9.44
C ASN A 89 -18.62 9.67 8.90
N VAL A 90 -17.37 9.54 9.36
CA VAL A 90 -16.21 10.27 8.83
C VAL A 90 -15.38 9.34 7.95
N PRO A 91 -15.10 9.72 6.69
CA PRO A 91 -14.23 8.93 5.83
C PRO A 91 -12.75 9.17 6.19
N GLU A 92 -12.03 8.08 6.45
CA GLU A 92 -10.64 8.06 6.89
C GLU A 92 -9.77 7.32 5.85
N LEU A 93 -8.65 7.93 5.45
CA LEU A 93 -7.63 7.27 4.64
C LEU A 93 -6.64 6.54 5.55
N HIS A 94 -6.61 5.22 5.52
CA HIS A 94 -5.53 4.45 6.14
C HIS A 94 -4.56 4.00 5.06
N TYR A 95 -3.26 4.14 5.29
CA TYR A 95 -2.26 3.75 4.30
C TYR A 95 -0.93 3.32 4.91
N ILE A 96 -0.15 2.58 4.13
CA ILE A 96 1.26 2.29 4.40
C ILE A 96 2.15 2.91 3.33
N SER A 97 3.38 3.23 3.70
CA SER A 97 4.40 3.80 2.81
C SER A 97 5.55 2.83 2.60
N ILE A 98 5.95 2.66 1.34
CA ILE A 98 7.02 1.76 0.94
C ILE A 98 8.01 2.58 0.09
N GLU A 99 9.17 2.90 0.66
CA GLU A 99 10.23 3.59 -0.06
C GLU A 99 10.85 2.65 -1.11
N VAL A 100 10.90 3.12 -2.36
CA VAL A 100 11.40 2.37 -3.52
C VAL A 100 12.47 3.14 -4.31
N GLY A 101 13.05 4.19 -3.70
CA GLY A 101 14.12 5.03 -4.26
C GLY A 101 15.50 4.43 -4.07
#